data_AF-A0A7S1R066-F1
#
_entry.id   AF-A0A7S1R066-F1
#
_cell.length_a   1.000
_cell.length_b   1.000
_cell.length_c   1.000
_cell.angle_alpha   90.00
_cell.angle_beta   90.00
_cell.angle_gamma   90.00
#
_symmetry.space_group_name_H-M   'P 1'
#
loop_
_entity.id
_entity.type
_entity.pdbx_description
1 polymer ?
#
loop_
_entity_poly.entity_id
_entity_poly.type
_entity_poly.pdbx_seq_one_letter_code
_entity_poly.pdbx_strand_id
1 'polypeptide(L)'
;RHHVLPIGRSEEPRNAQLRVFCPLCEQMYSPKGKYRELDGSCFGMHFPQMFLQAFPALLPLDPPTPFVPRLFGFKLHDQKTVIMRKLEEAQQEWSEVRRQA
;
A
#
# COMPACT_ATOMS: atom_id res chain seq x y z
N ARG A 1 -5.17 8.19 -9.36
CA ARG A 1 -5.84 6.87 -9.25
C ARG A 1 -4.81 5.84 -9.69
N HIS A 2 -4.55 4.78 -8.93
CA HIS A 2 -3.51 3.80 -9.23
C HIS A 2 -4.14 2.42 -9.43
N HIS A 3 -3.52 1.58 -10.25
CA HIS A 3 -3.96 0.19 -10.45
C HIS A 3 -3.69 -0.62 -9.18
N VAL A 4 -4.55 -1.60 -8.90
CA VAL A 4 -4.49 -2.43 -7.68
C VAL A 4 -4.61 -3.90 -8.05
N LEU A 5 -4.08 -4.77 -7.19
CA LEU A 5 -4.06 -6.21 -7.37
C LEU A 5 -4.99 -6.87 -6.34
N PRO A 6 -5.72 -7.94 -6.68
CA PRO A 6 -6.49 -8.69 -5.69
C PRO A 6 -5.57 -9.38 -4.68
N ILE A 7 -6.01 -9.52 -3.44
CA ILE A 7 -5.26 -10.24 -2.39
C ILE A 7 -6.22 -10.86 -1.38
N GLY A 8 -5.95 -12.11 -1.00
CA GLY A 8 -6.58 -12.79 0.13
C GLY A 8 -5.88 -12.48 1.45
N ARG A 9 -6.61 -12.64 2.58
CA ARG A 9 -6.00 -12.55 3.93
C ARG A 9 -5.89 -13.90 4.63
N SER A 10 -6.45 -14.94 4.03
CA SER A 10 -6.43 -16.31 4.50
C SER A 10 -6.49 -17.23 3.28
N GLU A 11 -5.88 -18.41 3.38
CA GLU A 11 -6.01 -19.48 2.40
C GLU A 11 -7.23 -20.37 2.68
N GLU A 12 -7.84 -20.23 3.85
CA GLU A 12 -9.03 -20.98 4.24
C GLU A 12 -10.30 -20.38 3.64
N PRO A 13 -11.16 -21.20 3.01
CA PRO A 13 -12.43 -20.73 2.47
C PRO A 13 -13.34 -20.12 3.55
N ARG A 14 -14.05 -19.05 3.18
CA ARG A 14 -15.00 -18.29 4.01
C ARG A 14 -14.40 -17.66 5.27
N ASN A 15 -13.08 -17.67 5.43
CA ASN A 15 -12.42 -17.03 6.57
C ASN A 15 -12.35 -15.51 6.39
N ALA A 16 -11.95 -15.04 5.20
CA ALA A 16 -11.79 -13.60 4.95
C ALA A 16 -12.26 -13.19 3.54
N GLN A 17 -12.86 -12.00 3.46
CA GLN A 17 -13.23 -11.38 2.19
C GLN A 17 -12.01 -10.90 1.40
N LEU A 18 -12.18 -10.81 0.08
CA LEU A 18 -11.24 -10.22 -0.86
C LEU A 18 -10.83 -8.80 -0.44
N ARG A 19 -9.53 -8.53 -0.53
CA ARG A 19 -8.94 -7.21 -0.43
C ARG A 19 -8.26 -6.84 -1.75
N VAL A 20 -7.90 -5.57 -1.88
CA VAL A 20 -7.06 -5.11 -2.98
C VAL A 20 -5.78 -4.50 -2.43
N PHE A 21 -4.64 -4.87 -2.99
CA PHE A 21 -3.32 -4.37 -2.68
C PHE A 21 -2.95 -3.25 -3.67
N CYS A 22 -2.49 -2.12 -3.14
CA CYS A 22 -1.93 -1.03 -3.94
C CYS A 22 -0.40 -1.11 -3.94
N PRO A 23 0.27 -1.30 -5.10
CA PRO A 23 1.73 -1.37 -5.15
C PRO A 23 2.41 -0.03 -4.88
N LEU A 24 1.72 1.10 -5.03
CA LEU A 24 2.30 2.43 -4.77
C LEU A 24 2.52 2.75 -3.29
N CYS A 25 1.57 2.37 -2.44
CA CYS A 25 1.64 2.67 -1.00
C CYS A 25 1.75 1.42 -0.13
N GLU A 26 1.81 0.25 -0.78
CA GLU A 26 1.98 -1.07 -0.17
C GLU A 26 0.97 -1.34 0.95
N GLN A 27 -0.29 -1.05 0.67
CA GLN A 27 -1.39 -1.19 1.62
C GLN A 27 -2.56 -1.94 1.01
N MET A 28 -3.31 -2.62 1.88
CA MET A 28 -4.54 -3.34 1.55
C MET A 28 -5.78 -2.48 1.80
N TYR A 29 -6.73 -2.53 0.89
CA TYR A 29 -7.99 -1.79 0.94
C TYR A 29 -9.19 -2.70 0.72
N SER A 30 -10.37 -2.24 1.13
CA SER A 30 -11.64 -2.86 0.74
C SER A 30 -11.91 -2.58 -0.74
N PRO A 31 -12.27 -3.59 -1.55
CA PRO A 31 -12.74 -3.35 -2.91
C PRO A 31 -14.06 -2.57 -2.89
N LYS A 32 -14.32 -1.85 -3.98
CA LYS A 32 -15.57 -1.10 -4.16
C LYS A 32 -16.62 -1.96 -4.88
N GLY A 33 -17.89 -1.78 -4.51
CA GLY A 33 -19.02 -2.42 -5.17
C GLY A 33 -19.12 -3.93 -4.92
N LYS A 34 -19.47 -4.67 -5.96
CA LYS A 34 -19.88 -6.09 -5.89
C LYS A 34 -18.80 -7.07 -5.42
N TYR A 35 -17.53 -6.69 -5.43
CA TYR A 35 -16.43 -7.60 -5.08
C TYR A 35 -16.15 -7.68 -3.57
N ARG A 36 -16.86 -6.90 -2.75
CA ARG A 36 -16.66 -6.84 -1.29
C ARG A 36 -16.99 -8.15 -0.57
N GLU A 37 -17.92 -8.92 -1.12
CA GLU A 37 -18.39 -10.17 -0.51
C GLU A 37 -17.72 -11.41 -1.09
N LEU A 38 -16.83 -11.25 -2.07
CA LEU A 38 -16.05 -12.37 -2.59
C LEU A 38 -15.09 -12.89 -1.54
N ASP A 39 -14.94 -14.21 -1.50
CA ASP A 39 -13.96 -14.90 -0.67
C ASP A 39 -12.54 -14.60 -1.18
N GLY A 40 -11.66 -14.17 -0.27
CA GLY A 40 -10.28 -13.84 -0.59
C GLY A 40 -9.40 -15.07 -0.80
N SER A 41 -9.81 -16.24 -0.30
CA SER A 41 -9.02 -17.48 -0.41
C SER A 41 -8.78 -17.89 -1.86
N CYS A 42 -9.69 -17.56 -2.78
CA CYS A 42 -9.58 -17.86 -4.21
C CYS A 42 -8.43 -17.13 -4.92
N PHE A 43 -7.85 -16.09 -4.31
CA PHE A 43 -6.75 -15.31 -4.89
C PHE A 43 -5.40 -15.61 -4.22
N GLY A 44 -5.42 -16.13 -3.00
CA GLY A 44 -4.23 -16.37 -2.19
C GLY A 44 -3.66 -15.10 -1.54
N MET A 45 -2.85 -15.31 -0.51
CA MET A 45 -2.27 -14.24 0.31
C MET A 45 -1.05 -13.58 -0.34
N HIS A 46 -0.38 -14.29 -1.24
CA HIS A 46 0.93 -13.91 -1.78
C HIS A 46 0.90 -13.46 -3.25
N PHE A 47 -0.28 -13.44 -3.87
CA PHE A 47 -0.43 -13.14 -5.29
C PHE A 47 0.21 -11.80 -5.68
N PRO A 48 0.00 -10.67 -4.98
CA PRO A 48 0.61 -9.41 -5.36
C PRO A 48 2.14 -9.43 -5.30
N GLN A 49 2.71 -10.03 -4.27
CA GLN A 49 4.16 -10.11 -4.11
C GLN A 49 4.78 -10.96 -5.22
N MET A 50 4.22 -12.14 -5.49
CA MET A 50 4.69 -13.03 -6.57
C MET A 50 4.54 -12.37 -7.95
N PHE A 51 3.41 -11.70 -8.20
CA PHE A 51 3.16 -11.01 -9.45
C PHE A 51 4.17 -9.88 -9.71
N LEU A 52 4.45 -9.05 -8.71
CA LEU A 52 5.39 -7.93 -8.85
C LEU A 52 6.85 -8.41 -8.93
N GLN A 53 7.19 -9.54 -8.31
CA GLN A 53 8.49 -10.17 -8.48
C GLN A 53 8.67 -10.70 -9.91
N ALA A 54 7.61 -11.27 -10.52
CA ALA A 54 7.66 -11.73 -11.91
C ALA A 54 7.67 -10.57 -12.92
N PHE A 55 7.04 -9.44 -12.59
CA PHE A 55 6.90 -8.27 -13.46
C PHE A 55 7.39 -6.98 -12.79
N PRO A 56 8.71 -6.85 -12.55
CA PRO A 56 9.27 -5.71 -11.82
C PRO A 56 9.07 -4.36 -12.52
N ALA A 57 8.88 -4.35 -13.85
CA ALA A 57 8.58 -3.14 -14.62
C ALA A 57 7.23 -2.49 -14.25
N LEU A 58 6.35 -3.21 -13.54
CA LEU A 58 5.06 -2.71 -13.06
C LEU A 58 5.15 -2.07 -11.66
N LEU A 59 6.30 -2.14 -11.00
CA LEU A 59 6.51 -1.47 -9.72
C LEU A 59 6.55 0.06 -9.93
N PRO A 60 5.81 0.83 -9.12
CA PRO A 60 5.91 2.27 -9.14
C PRO A 60 7.28 2.70 -8.64
N LEU A 61 7.95 3.57 -9.41
CA LEU A 61 9.27 4.10 -9.05
C LEU A 61 9.17 5.30 -8.10
N ASP A 62 8.09 6.08 -8.21
CA ASP A 62 7.90 7.28 -7.41
C ASP A 62 7.17 6.95 -6.10
N PRO A 63 7.56 7.57 -4.97
CA PRO A 63 6.85 7.42 -3.71
C PRO A 63 5.43 8.03 -3.78
N PRO A 64 4.49 7.51 -2.97
CA PRO A 64 3.15 8.07 -2.88
C PRO A 64 3.19 9.50 -2.35
N THR A 65 2.45 10.41 -2.99
CA THR A 65 2.31 11.78 -2.48
C THR A 65 1.48 11.81 -1.20
N PRO A 66 2.02 12.29 -0.07
CA PRO A 66 1.27 12.35 1.17
C PRO A 66 0.17 13.42 1.13
N PHE A 67 -0.95 13.14 1.79
CA PHE A 67 -1.99 14.13 2.02
C PHE A 67 -1.51 15.20 3.01
N VAL A 68 -1.70 16.47 2.66
CA VAL A 68 -1.39 17.62 3.53
C VAL A 68 -2.70 18.13 4.16
N PRO A 69 -2.97 17.85 5.44
CA PRO A 69 -4.20 18.29 6.09
C PRO A 69 -4.24 19.81 6.19
N ARG A 70 -5.37 20.40 5.75
CA ARG A 70 -5.61 21.85 5.80
C ARG A 70 -6.98 22.15 6.36
N LEU A 71 -7.06 23.19 7.20
CA LEU A 71 -8.29 23.74 7.76
C LEU A 71 -8.35 25.24 7.40
N PHE A 72 -9.40 25.66 6.68
CA PHE A 72 -9.52 27.02 6.13
C PHE A 72 -8.29 27.49 5.33
N GLY A 73 -7.62 26.56 4.62
CA GLY A 73 -6.42 26.84 3.83
C GLY A 73 -5.09 26.76 4.62
N PHE A 74 -5.15 26.84 5.95
CA PHE A 74 -3.98 26.72 6.81
C PHE A 74 -3.59 25.26 7.01
N LYS A 75 -2.29 24.97 6.93
CA LYS A 75 -1.75 23.64 7.26
C LYS A 75 -1.95 23.39 8.75
N LEU A 76 -2.42 22.21 9.12
CA LEU A 76 -2.46 21.83 10.52
C LEU A 76 -1.02 21.69 11.04
N HIS A 77 -0.75 22.28 12.21
CA HIS A 77 0.56 22.21 12.84
C HIS A 77 0.83 20.80 13.34
N ASP A 78 2.04 20.30 13.07
CA ASP A 78 2.55 19.01 13.55
C ASP A 78 1.65 17.79 13.27
N GLN A 79 0.91 17.81 12.15
CA GLN A 79 0.11 16.67 11.70
C GLN A 79 0.82 15.90 10.60
N LYS A 80 1.32 14.71 10.94
CA LYS A 80 1.95 13.79 9.98
C LYS A 80 0.99 12.67 9.61
N THR A 81 0.71 12.51 8.31
CA THR A 81 -0.07 11.36 7.83
C THR A 81 0.78 10.09 7.83
N VAL A 82 0.12 8.93 7.76
CA VAL A 82 0.80 7.62 7.71
C VAL A 82 1.85 7.57 6.60
N ILE A 83 1.52 8.13 5.43
CA ILE A 83 2.45 8.17 4.29
C ILE A 83 3.64 9.09 4.59
N MET A 84 3.43 10.25 5.21
CA MET A 84 4.55 11.14 5.58
C MET A 84 5.53 10.44 6.52
N ARG A 85 5.01 9.75 7.55
CA ARG A 85 5.83 9.02 8.51
C ARG A 85 6.68 7.94 7.84
N LYS A 86 6.06 7.12 6.98
CA LYS A 86 6.78 6.09 6.21
C LYS A 86 7.89 6.67 5.33
N LEU A 87 7.65 7.81 4.68
CA LEU A 87 8.66 8.44 3.83
C LEU A 87 9.82 9.04 4.64
N GLU A 88 9.53 9.64 5.79
CA GLU A 88 10.56 10.14 6.71
C GLU A 88 11.43 9.00 7.27
N GLU A 89 10.81 7.90 7.70
CA GLU A 89 11.49 6.69 8.19
C GLU A 89 12.42 6.11 7.09
N ALA A 90 11.91 5.95 5.87
CA ALA A 90 12.72 5.48 4.74
C ALA A 90 13.89 6.43 4.45
N GLN A 91 13.65 7.75 4.42
CA GLN A 91 14.70 8.75 4.20
C GLN A 91 15.80 8.68 5.27
N GLN A 92 15.42 8.46 6.53
CA GLN A 92 16.35 8.32 7.64
C GLN A 92 17.20 7.06 7.50
N GLU A 93 16.58 5.91 7.17
CA GLU A 93 17.28 4.66 6.92
C GLU A 93 18.31 4.78 5.79
N TRP A 94 17.92 5.36 4.64
CA TRP A 94 18.84 5.64 3.53
C TRP A 94 20.00 6.56 3.94
N SER A 95 19.74 7.53 4.82
CA SER A 95 20.79 8.43 5.33
C SER A 95 21.79 7.71 6.23
N GLU A 96 21.37 6.67 6.95
CA GLU A 96 22.21 5.86 7.84
C GLU A 96 23.09 4.92 7.03
N VAL A 97 22.52 4.23 6.05
CA VAL A 97 23.27 3.36 5.12
C VAL A 97 24.37 4.16 4.41
N ARG A 98 24.06 5.36 3.91
CA ARG A 98 25.05 6.22 3.24
C ARG A 98 26.12 6.79 4.17
N ARG A 99 25.88 6.83 5.48
CA ARG A 99 26.89 7.21 6.48
C ARG A 99 27.79 6.05 6.87
N GLN A 100 27.34 4.81 6.65
CA GLN A 100 28.06 3.58 6.98
C GLN A 100 28.85 2.99 5.80
N ALA A 101 28.58 3.46 4.57
CA ALA A 101 29.32 3.14 3.35
C ALA A 101 30.42 4.17 3.06
#